data_AF-A0AAV1F1W8-F1
#
_entry.id   AF-A0AAV1F1W8-F1
#
_cell.length_a   1.000
_cell.length_b   1.000
_cell.length_c   1.000
_cell.angle_alpha   90.00
_cell.angle_beta   90.00
_cell.angle_gamma   90.00
#
_symmetry.space_group_name_H-M   'P 1'
#
loop_
_entity.id
_entity.type
_entity.pdbx_description
1 polymer ?
#
loop_
_entity_poly.entity_id
_entity_poly.type
_entity_poly.pdbx_seq_one_letter_code
_entity_poly.pdbx_strand_id
1 'polypeptide(L)'
;MSAGYKDDQNDWQTVCLKYLLFVFNFLFWMGGAAVLGVGVWTLVDKSDYLSLLASSTFAVSAYILILAGSLVVVTGFLGCCAVIREQRSCLSMYFFCLLLIFLIELVAGVLAYVYYQKLSEELKQNLSQTMTENYAQPGKGAITLAVDQLQQDFKCCGSNNSHDWRESIFILSVSAEGRVVPDSCCKTITPLCGRRDHPSNIYKVEGGCITKLEQFLADHLLIIGAVGIGVACLQICGMVFTSCLYRRIKLEPY
;
A
#
# COMPACT_ATOMS: atom_id res chain seq x y z
N MET A 1 -6.75 33.47 -46.07
CA MET A 1 -5.61 33.08 -45.20
C MET A 1 -6.05 32.53 -43.82
N SER A 2 -7.12 33.04 -43.20
CA SER A 2 -7.54 32.61 -41.84
C SER A 2 -8.19 31.21 -41.75
N ALA A 3 -8.84 30.72 -42.81
CA ALA A 3 -9.54 29.43 -42.79
C ALA A 3 -8.59 28.22 -42.95
N GLY A 4 -7.63 28.28 -43.89
CA GLY A 4 -6.65 27.21 -44.09
C GLY A 4 -5.72 27.02 -42.89
N TYR A 5 -5.24 28.12 -42.29
CA TYR A 5 -4.42 28.07 -41.08
C TYR A 5 -5.14 27.39 -39.89
N LYS A 6 -6.47 27.53 -39.78
CA LYS A 6 -7.26 26.87 -38.73
C LYS A 6 -7.44 25.37 -38.96
N ASP A 7 -7.47 24.92 -40.21
CA ASP A 7 -7.63 23.50 -40.56
C ASP A 7 -6.31 22.76 -40.29
N ASP A 8 -5.18 23.29 -40.80
CA ASP A 8 -3.83 22.78 -40.52
C ASP A 8 -3.52 22.78 -39.01
N GLN A 9 -3.99 23.81 -38.29
CA GLN A 9 -3.84 23.90 -36.83
C GLN A 9 -4.62 22.82 -36.06
N ASN A 10 -5.80 22.42 -36.56
CA ASN A 10 -6.60 21.37 -35.93
C ASN A 10 -6.05 19.97 -36.23
N ASP A 11 -5.43 19.79 -37.39
CA ASP A 11 -4.84 18.51 -37.80
C ASP A 11 -3.59 18.17 -36.97
N TRP A 12 -2.65 19.11 -36.80
CA TRP A 12 -1.46 18.81 -35.96
C TRP A 12 -1.84 18.54 -34.50
N GLN A 13 -2.84 19.26 -33.96
CA GLN A 13 -3.30 19.04 -32.59
C GLN A 13 -3.87 17.64 -32.41
N THR A 14 -4.64 17.16 -33.38
CA THR A 14 -5.25 15.83 -33.34
C THR A 14 -4.18 14.75 -33.42
N VAL A 15 -3.18 14.92 -34.29
CA VAL A 15 -2.03 14.00 -34.41
C VAL A 15 -1.22 13.98 -33.11
N CYS A 16 -0.91 15.14 -32.53
CA CYS A 16 -0.20 15.21 -31.25
C CYS A 16 -0.97 14.55 -30.10
N LEU A 17 -2.28 14.77 -29.99
CA LEU A 17 -3.12 14.14 -28.97
C LEU A 17 -3.14 12.61 -29.12
N LYS A 18 -3.28 12.11 -30.35
CA LYS A 18 -3.23 10.66 -30.64
C LYS A 18 -1.88 10.08 -30.22
N TYR A 19 -0.78 10.70 -30.62
CA TYR A 19 0.56 10.22 -30.32
C TYR A 19 0.84 10.23 -28.80
N LEU A 20 0.51 11.32 -28.12
CA LEU A 20 0.66 11.41 -26.66
C LEU A 20 -0.15 10.36 -25.93
N LEU A 21 -1.44 10.19 -26.29
CA LEU A 21 -2.32 9.22 -25.64
C LEU A 21 -1.88 7.78 -25.94
N PHE A 22 -1.41 7.50 -27.15
CA PHE A 22 -0.87 6.19 -27.52
C PHE A 22 0.41 5.86 -26.75
N VAL A 23 1.41 6.75 -26.78
CA VAL A 23 2.69 6.54 -26.08
C VAL A 23 2.45 6.37 -24.59
N PHE A 24 1.61 7.21 -23.99
CA PHE A 24 1.23 7.09 -22.59
C PHE A 24 0.64 5.72 -22.28
N ASN A 25 -0.42 5.31 -22.99
CA ASN A 25 -1.06 4.01 -22.76
C ASN A 25 -0.12 2.82 -23.03
N PHE A 26 0.77 2.93 -24.01
CA PHE A 26 1.76 1.89 -24.31
C PHE A 26 2.78 1.74 -23.17
N LEU A 27 3.25 2.85 -22.59
CA LEU A 27 4.14 2.81 -21.43
C LEU A 27 3.45 2.19 -20.21
N PHE A 28 2.18 2.54 -19.96
CA PHE A 28 1.39 1.91 -18.89
C PHE A 28 1.18 0.41 -19.14
N TRP A 29 0.89 0.02 -20.37
CA TRP A 29 0.73 -1.38 -20.75
C TRP A 29 2.01 -2.18 -20.48
N MET A 30 3.18 -1.68 -20.91
CA MET A 30 4.47 -2.31 -20.65
C MET A 30 4.82 -2.35 -19.16
N GLY A 31 4.58 -1.25 -18.43
CA GLY A 31 4.79 -1.19 -16.98
C GLY A 31 3.89 -2.15 -16.22
N GLY A 32 2.62 -2.23 -16.59
CA GLY A 32 1.65 -3.18 -16.04
C GLY A 32 2.06 -4.63 -16.31
N ALA A 33 2.55 -4.94 -17.51
CA ALA A 33 3.05 -6.27 -17.84
C ALA A 33 4.27 -6.66 -17.01
N ALA A 34 5.19 -5.71 -16.76
CA ALA A 34 6.31 -5.92 -15.87
C ALA A 34 5.87 -6.18 -14.42
N VAL A 35 4.94 -5.36 -13.88
CA VAL A 35 4.40 -5.54 -12.52
C VAL A 35 3.67 -6.89 -12.40
N LEU A 36 2.84 -7.24 -13.38
CA LEU A 36 2.17 -8.54 -13.44
C LEU A 36 3.18 -9.69 -13.46
N GLY A 37 4.22 -9.58 -14.29
CA GLY A 37 5.31 -10.55 -14.37
C GLY A 37 6.01 -10.75 -13.03
N VAL A 38 6.32 -9.66 -12.31
CA VAL A 38 6.90 -9.71 -10.95
C VAL A 38 5.93 -10.39 -9.97
N GLY A 39 4.65 -10.07 -10.02
CA GLY A 39 3.63 -10.69 -9.17
C GLY A 39 3.54 -12.20 -9.39
N VAL A 40 3.48 -12.63 -10.66
CA VAL A 40 3.44 -14.07 -11.03
C VAL A 40 4.75 -14.76 -10.66
N TRP A 41 5.91 -14.15 -10.97
CA TRP A 41 7.22 -14.69 -10.59
C TRP A 41 7.31 -14.92 -9.08
N THR A 42 6.85 -13.95 -8.29
CA THR A 42 6.85 -14.04 -6.82
C THR A 42 6.01 -15.23 -6.35
N LEU A 43 4.87 -15.50 -6.98
CA LEU A 43 4.01 -16.63 -6.63
C LEU A 43 4.63 -17.98 -7.01
N VAL A 44 5.25 -18.06 -8.19
CA VAL A 44 5.80 -19.31 -8.76
C VAL A 44 7.11 -19.71 -8.09
N ASP A 45 8.07 -18.79 -7.97
CA ASP A 45 9.39 -19.09 -7.40
C ASP A 45 9.34 -19.36 -5.88
N LYS A 46 8.31 -18.86 -5.20
CA LYS A 46 8.11 -19.05 -3.77
C LYS A 46 7.00 -20.03 -3.42
N SER A 47 6.42 -20.76 -4.37
CA SER A 47 5.33 -21.72 -4.11
C SER A 47 5.70 -22.76 -3.04
N ASP A 48 6.94 -23.23 -3.05
CA ASP A 48 7.44 -24.27 -2.14
C ASP A 48 7.66 -23.71 -0.72
N TYR A 49 7.94 -22.40 -0.63
CA TYR A 49 8.12 -21.67 0.62
C TYR A 49 6.81 -21.12 1.19
N LEU A 50 5.79 -20.87 0.36
CA LEU A 50 4.45 -20.42 0.80
C LEU A 50 3.77 -21.44 1.72
N SER A 51 4.12 -22.73 1.59
CA SER A 51 3.63 -23.81 2.46
C SER A 51 4.35 -23.87 3.81
N LEU A 52 5.55 -23.29 3.91
CA LEU A 52 6.42 -23.31 5.10
C LEU A 52 6.44 -21.96 5.85
N LEU A 53 6.33 -20.86 5.13
CA LEU A 53 6.18 -19.49 5.62
C LEU A 53 4.70 -19.13 5.57
N ALA A 54 3.93 -19.59 6.55
CA ALA A 54 2.54 -19.20 6.77
C ALA A 54 2.39 -17.70 7.18
N SER A 55 3.22 -16.80 6.66
CA SER A 55 2.95 -15.38 6.68
C SER A 55 2.04 -15.07 5.49
N SER A 56 0.74 -15.04 5.75
CA SER A 56 -0.31 -14.64 4.80
C SER A 56 -0.03 -13.33 4.06
N THR A 57 0.85 -12.47 4.62
CA THR A 57 1.25 -11.18 4.09
C THR A 57 1.96 -11.25 2.73
N PHE A 58 2.93 -12.17 2.54
CA PHE A 58 3.68 -12.24 1.27
C PHE A 58 2.81 -12.68 0.09
N ALA A 59 1.96 -13.68 0.30
CA ALA A 59 1.00 -14.12 -0.71
C ALA A 59 0.01 -13.00 -1.05
N VAL A 60 -0.51 -12.30 -0.02
CA VAL A 60 -1.42 -11.17 -0.21
C VAL A 60 -0.76 -10.07 -1.04
N SER A 61 0.49 -9.70 -0.77
CA SER A 61 1.23 -8.72 -1.57
C SER A 61 1.38 -9.15 -3.02
N ALA A 62 1.72 -10.42 -3.29
CA ALA A 62 1.84 -10.94 -4.65
C ALA A 62 0.50 -10.91 -5.41
N TYR A 63 -0.60 -11.33 -4.77
CA TYR A 63 -1.93 -11.26 -5.37
C TYR A 63 -2.37 -9.83 -5.67
N ILE A 64 -2.06 -8.87 -4.79
CA ILE A 64 -2.33 -7.45 -5.04
C ILE A 64 -1.56 -6.96 -6.26
N LEU A 65 -0.27 -7.32 -6.40
CA LEU A 65 0.53 -6.96 -7.59
C LEU A 65 -0.03 -7.58 -8.88
N ILE A 66 -0.46 -8.84 -8.84
CA ILE A 66 -1.08 -9.51 -9.99
C ILE A 66 -2.38 -8.80 -10.39
N LEU A 67 -3.26 -8.51 -9.42
CA LEU A 67 -4.52 -7.83 -9.68
C LEU A 67 -4.31 -6.43 -10.26
N ALA A 68 -3.45 -5.63 -9.62
CA ALA A 68 -3.13 -4.28 -10.07
C ALA A 68 -2.46 -4.28 -11.45
N GLY A 69 -1.46 -5.14 -11.66
CA GLY A 69 -0.77 -5.30 -12.94
C GLY A 69 -1.73 -5.71 -14.06
N SER A 70 -2.62 -6.67 -13.80
CA SER A 70 -3.64 -7.12 -14.77
C SER A 70 -4.58 -5.98 -15.17
N LEU A 71 -5.05 -5.19 -14.20
CA LEU A 71 -5.93 -4.05 -14.45
C LEU A 71 -5.24 -2.98 -15.32
N VAL A 72 -3.97 -2.67 -15.03
CA VAL A 72 -3.16 -1.73 -15.82
C VAL A 72 -2.90 -2.26 -17.25
N VAL A 73 -2.62 -3.56 -17.41
CA VAL A 73 -2.45 -4.18 -18.74
C VAL A 73 -3.73 -4.09 -19.55
N VAL A 74 -4.87 -4.48 -18.98
CA VAL A 74 -6.16 -4.45 -19.69
C VAL A 74 -6.50 -3.03 -20.09
N THR A 75 -6.41 -2.07 -19.17
CA THR A 75 -6.74 -0.67 -19.43
C THR A 75 -5.78 -0.01 -20.43
N GLY A 76 -4.48 -0.28 -20.35
CA GLY A 76 -3.49 0.20 -21.31
C GLY A 76 -3.71 -0.36 -22.71
N PHE A 77 -4.07 -1.65 -22.82
CA PHE A 77 -4.43 -2.27 -24.10
C PHE A 77 -5.69 -1.64 -24.70
N LEU A 78 -6.75 -1.48 -23.90
CA LEU A 78 -7.98 -0.81 -24.32
C LEU A 78 -7.71 0.63 -24.77
N GLY A 79 -6.85 1.37 -24.07
CA GLY A 79 -6.43 2.72 -24.45
C GLY A 79 -5.71 2.75 -25.80
N CYS A 80 -4.75 1.85 -26.02
CA CYS A 80 -4.05 1.73 -27.30
C CYS A 80 -5.03 1.38 -28.44
N CYS A 81 -5.91 0.41 -28.23
CA CYS A 81 -6.95 0.04 -29.21
C CYS A 81 -7.92 1.18 -29.50
N ALA A 82 -8.30 1.97 -28.48
CA ALA A 82 -9.19 3.10 -28.65
C ALA A 82 -8.57 4.20 -29.52
N VAL A 83 -7.26 4.44 -29.40
CA VAL A 83 -6.54 5.39 -30.25
C VAL A 83 -6.36 4.86 -31.67
N ILE A 84 -5.96 3.59 -31.84
CA ILE A 84 -5.69 3.00 -33.17
C ILE A 84 -6.97 2.84 -34.00
N ARG A 85 -8.07 2.39 -33.38
CA ARG A 85 -9.32 2.14 -34.11
C ARG A 85 -10.02 3.42 -34.55
N GLU A 86 -9.71 4.55 -33.92
CA GLU A 86 -10.35 5.84 -34.17
C GLU A 86 -11.89 5.80 -34.10
N GLN A 87 -12.45 4.81 -33.41
CA GLN A 87 -13.89 4.64 -33.24
C GLN A 87 -14.36 5.32 -31.95
N ARG A 88 -15.40 6.16 -32.07
CA ARG A 88 -16.02 6.85 -30.93
C ARG A 88 -16.47 5.87 -29.83
N SER A 89 -16.99 4.70 -30.22
CA SER A 89 -17.39 3.67 -29.26
C SER A 89 -16.22 3.17 -28.41
N CYS A 90 -15.05 2.92 -29.02
CA CYS A 90 -13.85 2.48 -28.28
C CYS A 90 -13.31 3.55 -27.33
N LEU A 91 -13.28 4.81 -27.76
CA LEU A 91 -12.89 5.93 -26.88
C LEU A 91 -13.87 6.13 -25.73
N SER A 92 -15.16 5.99 -26.00
CA SER A 92 -16.21 6.06 -24.98
C SER A 92 -16.04 4.95 -23.95
N MET A 93 -15.85 3.70 -24.39
CA MET A 93 -15.59 2.56 -23.50
C MET A 93 -14.34 2.80 -22.65
N TYR A 94 -13.23 3.25 -23.25
CA TYR A 94 -12.01 3.58 -22.51
C TYR A 94 -12.23 4.69 -21.46
N PHE A 95 -12.97 5.75 -21.82
CA PHE A 95 -13.34 6.81 -20.88
C PHE A 95 -14.16 6.27 -19.69
N PHE A 96 -15.18 5.44 -19.96
CA PHE A 96 -16.00 4.85 -18.89
C PHE A 96 -15.20 3.90 -18.01
N CYS A 97 -14.25 3.13 -18.57
CA CYS A 97 -13.34 2.31 -17.79
C CYS A 97 -12.48 3.16 -16.84
N LEU A 98 -11.86 4.25 -17.33
CA LEU A 98 -11.07 5.16 -16.50
C LEU A 98 -11.93 5.82 -15.41
N LEU A 99 -13.15 6.24 -15.75
CA LEU A 99 -14.07 6.84 -14.78
C LEU A 99 -14.45 5.85 -13.67
N LEU A 100 -14.74 4.59 -14.01
CA LEU A 100 -15.07 3.57 -13.04
C LEU A 100 -13.90 3.26 -12.10
N ILE A 101 -12.68 3.18 -12.64
CA ILE A 101 -11.47 2.98 -11.84
C ILE A 101 -11.26 4.18 -10.90
N PHE A 102 -11.39 5.40 -11.40
CA PHE A 102 -11.28 6.61 -10.59
C PHE A 102 -12.28 6.64 -9.43
N LEU A 103 -13.53 6.23 -9.66
CA LEU A 103 -14.54 6.15 -8.60
C LEU A 103 -14.20 5.09 -7.56
N ILE A 104 -13.69 3.92 -7.99
CA ILE A 104 -13.23 2.87 -7.08
C ILE A 104 -12.04 3.37 -6.25
N GLU A 105 -11.07 4.04 -6.86
CA GLU A 105 -9.92 4.62 -6.16
C GLU A 105 -10.34 5.69 -5.16
N LEU A 106 -11.30 6.55 -5.52
CA LEU A 106 -11.85 7.55 -4.61
C LEU A 106 -12.49 6.89 -3.39
N VAL A 107 -13.34 5.88 -3.59
CA VAL A 107 -13.98 5.14 -2.50
C VAL A 107 -12.92 4.43 -1.65
N ALA A 108 -11.95 3.76 -2.27
CA ALA A 108 -10.86 3.09 -1.58
C ALA A 108 -10.03 4.06 -0.73
N GLY A 109 -9.71 5.24 -1.26
CA GLY A 109 -8.97 6.30 -0.55
C GLY A 109 -9.76 6.84 0.65
N VAL A 110 -11.06 7.09 0.48
CA VAL A 110 -11.94 7.51 1.59
C VAL A 110 -12.03 6.43 2.67
N LEU A 111 -12.24 5.17 2.28
CA LEU A 111 -12.27 4.05 3.21
C LEU A 111 -10.94 3.89 3.94
N ALA A 112 -9.80 3.95 3.24
CA ALA A 112 -8.48 3.88 3.84
C ALA A 112 -8.26 4.98 4.89
N TYR A 113 -8.67 6.21 4.60
CA TYR A 113 -8.60 7.32 5.56
C TYR A 113 -9.48 7.08 6.80
N VAL A 114 -10.73 6.66 6.61
CA VAL A 114 -11.66 6.37 7.72
C VAL A 114 -11.14 5.20 8.57
N TYR A 115 -10.68 4.12 7.94
CA TYR A 115 -10.11 2.98 8.65
C TYR A 115 -8.82 3.32 9.37
N TYR A 116 -7.96 4.17 8.81
CA TYR A 116 -6.74 4.63 9.48
C TYR A 116 -7.08 5.36 10.80
N GLN A 117 -8.04 6.30 10.76
CA GLN A 117 -8.49 7.03 11.96
C GLN A 117 -9.05 6.10 13.03
N LYS A 118 -9.79 5.06 12.62
CA LYS A 118 -10.30 4.06 13.55
C LYS A 118 -9.19 3.16 14.09
N LEU A 119 -8.27 2.75 13.23
CA LEU A 119 -7.17 1.85 13.56
C LEU A 119 -6.19 2.50 14.55
N SER A 120 -5.91 3.80 14.45
CA SER A 120 -5.04 4.48 15.43
C SER A 120 -5.58 4.41 16.86
N GLU A 121 -6.90 4.55 17.04
CA GLU A 121 -7.53 4.47 18.37
C GLU A 121 -7.62 3.02 18.87
N GLU A 122 -8.08 2.10 18.03
CA GLU A 122 -8.15 0.68 18.39
C GLU A 122 -6.76 0.10 18.69
N LEU A 123 -5.74 0.49 17.94
CA LEU A 123 -4.37 0.02 18.13
C LEU A 123 -3.80 0.45 19.48
N LYS A 124 -4.08 1.67 19.94
CA LYS A 124 -3.65 2.14 21.27
C LYS A 124 -4.18 1.25 22.39
N GLN A 125 -5.48 0.96 22.35
CA GLN A 125 -6.14 0.16 23.38
C GLN A 125 -5.74 -1.32 23.28
N ASN A 126 -5.81 -1.88 22.08
CA ASN A 126 -5.54 -3.31 21.86
C ASN A 126 -4.07 -3.67 22.06
N LEU A 127 -3.12 -2.79 21.69
CA LEU A 127 -1.70 -3.11 21.85
C LEU A 127 -1.31 -3.17 23.32
N SER A 128 -1.81 -2.24 24.14
CA SER A 128 -1.57 -2.25 25.58
C SER A 128 -2.08 -3.54 26.22
N GLN A 129 -3.36 -3.88 25.98
CA GLN A 129 -3.96 -5.12 26.49
C GLN A 129 -3.24 -6.37 25.97
N THR A 130 -2.84 -6.38 24.69
CA THR A 130 -2.14 -7.50 24.09
C THR A 130 -0.78 -7.73 24.72
N MET A 131 -0.01 -6.67 24.98
CA MET A 131 1.28 -6.78 25.65
C MET A 131 1.12 -7.22 27.11
N THR A 132 0.14 -6.71 27.84
CA THR A 132 0.02 -6.99 29.29
C THR A 132 -0.66 -8.34 29.58
N GLU A 133 -1.66 -8.73 28.79
CA GLU A 133 -2.48 -9.93 29.07
C GLU A 133 -2.14 -11.12 28.18
N ASN A 134 -1.69 -10.90 26.94
CA ASN A 134 -1.54 -11.98 25.95
C ASN A 134 -0.09 -12.40 25.69
N TYR A 135 0.89 -11.59 26.13
CA TYR A 135 2.30 -11.90 25.97
C TYR A 135 2.71 -13.13 26.79
N ALA A 136 3.50 -14.02 26.17
CA ALA A 136 4.01 -15.27 26.76
C ALA A 136 2.92 -16.22 27.33
N GLN A 137 1.68 -16.11 26.85
CA GLN A 137 0.59 -17.00 27.26
C GLN A 137 0.56 -18.32 26.46
N PRO A 138 0.13 -19.44 27.06
CA PRO A 138 -0.05 -20.71 26.37
C PRO A 138 -0.95 -20.57 25.13
N GLY A 139 -0.52 -21.12 23.99
CA GLY A 139 -1.27 -21.04 22.73
C GLY A 139 -1.19 -19.69 22.00
N LYS A 140 -0.51 -18.68 22.55
CA LYS A 140 -0.38 -17.33 21.98
C LYS A 140 1.06 -16.98 21.54
N GLY A 141 1.87 -17.99 21.18
CA GLY A 141 3.27 -17.79 20.79
C GLY A 141 3.48 -16.82 19.62
N ALA A 142 2.54 -16.76 18.67
CA ALA A 142 2.57 -15.79 17.58
C ALA A 142 2.46 -14.34 18.05
N ILE A 143 1.70 -14.08 19.13
CA ILE A 143 1.58 -12.75 19.73
C ILE A 143 2.89 -12.36 20.40
N THR A 144 3.49 -13.27 21.17
CA THR A 144 4.80 -13.05 21.80
C THR A 144 5.84 -12.68 20.74
N LEU A 145 5.92 -13.45 19.65
CA LEU A 145 6.85 -13.18 18.56
C LEU A 145 6.59 -11.82 17.90
N ALA A 146 5.33 -11.47 17.65
CA ALA A 146 4.96 -10.19 17.06
C ALA A 146 5.32 -9.00 17.98
N VAL A 147 5.12 -9.13 19.30
CA VAL A 147 5.52 -8.12 20.28
C VAL A 147 7.04 -7.99 20.35
N ASP A 148 7.76 -9.12 20.34
CA ASP A 148 9.23 -9.12 20.37
C ASP A 148 9.82 -8.44 19.13
N GLN A 149 9.26 -8.74 17.95
CA GLN A 149 9.62 -8.10 16.69
C GLN A 149 9.29 -6.61 16.73
N LEU A 150 8.09 -6.23 17.15
CA LEU A 150 7.69 -4.83 17.27
C LEU A 150 8.69 -4.04 18.13
N GLN A 151 9.09 -4.58 19.29
CA GLN A 151 10.03 -3.90 20.17
C GLN A 151 11.42 -3.74 19.57
N GLN A 152 11.90 -4.74 18.83
CA GLN A 152 13.21 -4.69 18.19
C GLN A 152 13.23 -3.82 16.94
N ASP A 153 12.23 -3.97 16.07
CA ASP A 153 12.14 -3.23 14.80
C ASP A 153 11.94 -1.74 15.06
N PHE A 154 11.07 -1.39 16.01
CA PHE A 154 10.76 0.00 16.37
C PHE A 154 11.60 0.55 17.52
N LYS A 155 12.51 -0.25 18.08
CA LYS A 155 13.41 0.13 19.16
C LYS A 155 12.65 0.79 20.31
N CYS A 156 11.63 0.10 20.81
CA CYS A 156 10.70 0.57 21.83
C CYS A 156 10.50 -0.50 22.91
N CYS A 157 9.90 -0.13 24.05
CA CYS A 157 9.59 -1.09 25.12
C CYS A 157 8.28 -0.70 25.81
N GLY A 158 7.34 -1.64 25.84
CA GLY A 158 5.97 -1.41 26.34
C GLY A 158 5.11 -0.63 25.35
N SER A 159 3.80 -0.52 25.64
CA SER A 159 2.85 0.10 24.71
C SER A 159 3.05 1.62 24.68
N ASN A 160 3.02 2.27 25.84
CA ASN A 160 3.29 3.69 26.08
C ASN A 160 4.67 3.90 26.70
N ASN A 161 5.13 2.98 27.56
CA ASN A 161 6.44 3.04 28.19
C ASN A 161 6.84 1.69 28.81
N SER A 162 8.11 1.55 29.21
CA SER A 162 8.62 0.29 29.76
C SER A 162 7.95 -0.17 31.06
N HIS A 163 7.31 0.72 31.82
CA HIS A 163 6.61 0.38 33.05
C HIS A 163 5.28 -0.34 32.81
N ASP A 164 4.74 -0.32 31.59
CA ASP A 164 3.52 -1.06 31.26
C ASP A 164 3.67 -2.57 31.52
N TRP A 165 4.92 -3.08 31.47
CA TRP A 165 5.24 -4.46 31.80
C TRP A 165 5.05 -4.82 33.28
N ARG A 166 5.10 -3.86 34.21
CA ARG A 166 5.03 -4.11 35.65
C ARG A 166 3.74 -4.81 36.07
N GLU A 167 2.64 -4.48 35.41
CA GLU A 167 1.31 -5.04 35.67
C GLU A 167 0.97 -6.20 34.71
N SER A 168 1.91 -6.65 33.88
CA SER A 168 1.65 -7.72 32.91
C SER A 168 1.59 -9.10 33.57
N ILE A 169 0.73 -9.96 33.04
CA ILE A 169 0.60 -11.36 33.49
C ILE A 169 1.94 -12.09 33.34
N PHE A 170 2.73 -11.75 32.31
CA PHE A 170 4.05 -12.31 32.09
C PHE A 170 5.01 -12.02 33.25
N ILE A 171 5.17 -10.75 33.65
CA ILE A 171 6.10 -10.37 34.72
C ILE A 171 5.67 -10.92 36.09
N LEU A 172 4.36 -11.06 36.31
CA LEU A 172 3.80 -11.68 37.52
C LEU A 172 3.92 -13.21 37.53
N SER A 173 4.25 -13.83 36.40
CA SER A 173 4.40 -15.28 36.27
C SER A 173 5.81 -15.76 36.66
N VAL A 174 5.92 -17.04 37.03
CA VAL A 174 7.22 -17.68 37.31
C VAL A 174 8.15 -17.63 36.10
N SER A 175 7.59 -17.64 34.89
CA SER A 175 8.31 -17.57 33.61
C SER A 175 9.06 -16.25 33.41
N ALA A 176 8.78 -15.21 34.19
CA ALA A 176 9.52 -13.96 34.14
C ALA A 176 10.98 -14.14 34.58
N GLU A 177 11.28 -15.10 35.45
CA GLU A 177 12.64 -15.34 35.97
C GLU A 177 13.31 -14.07 36.53
N GLY A 178 12.52 -13.23 37.22
CA GLY A 178 12.98 -11.97 37.81
C GLY A 178 13.19 -10.82 36.83
N ARG A 179 12.79 -10.98 35.56
CA ARG A 179 12.74 -9.89 34.58
C ARG A 179 11.68 -8.86 35.00
N VAL A 180 11.93 -7.59 34.68
CA VAL A 180 10.98 -6.47 34.85
C VAL A 180 10.41 -5.99 33.52
N VAL A 181 11.03 -6.40 32.41
CA VAL A 181 10.56 -6.26 31.02
C VAL A 181 11.00 -7.50 30.22
N PRO A 182 10.38 -7.81 29.07
CA PRO A 182 10.86 -8.82 28.15
C PRO A 182 12.29 -8.57 27.66
N ASP A 183 13.02 -9.64 27.30
CA ASP A 183 14.39 -9.50 26.77
C ASP A 183 14.41 -8.81 25.38
N SER A 184 13.29 -8.83 24.66
CA SER A 184 13.06 -8.07 23.43
C SER A 184 12.99 -6.55 23.64
N CYS A 185 12.92 -6.05 24.88
CA CYS A 185 13.13 -4.63 25.16
C CYS A 185 14.61 -4.22 25.18
N CYS A 186 15.55 -5.17 25.25
CA CYS A 186 16.96 -4.89 25.38
C CYS A 186 17.59 -4.45 24.05
N LYS A 187 18.55 -3.53 24.12
CA LYS A 187 19.35 -3.11 22.95
C LYS A 187 20.23 -4.23 22.44
N THR A 188 20.75 -5.04 23.37
CA THR A 188 21.47 -6.28 23.07
C THR A 188 20.70 -7.41 23.70
N ILE A 189 20.12 -8.27 22.88
CA ILE A 189 19.34 -9.41 23.36
C ILE A 189 20.31 -10.45 23.92
N THR A 190 20.32 -10.59 25.24
CA THR A 190 20.98 -11.68 25.94
C THR A 190 19.99 -12.32 26.91
N PRO A 191 20.14 -13.60 27.25
CA PRO A 191 19.25 -14.23 28.23
C PRO A 191 19.17 -13.40 29.51
N LEU A 192 17.95 -13.08 29.96
CA LEU A 192 17.68 -12.37 31.21
C LEU A 192 18.19 -10.92 31.27
N CYS A 193 18.47 -10.29 30.13
CA CYS A 193 18.83 -8.87 30.08
C CYS A 193 17.71 -7.96 30.62
N GLY A 194 16.45 -8.39 30.50
CA GLY A 194 15.25 -7.69 30.97
C GLY A 194 15.12 -7.58 32.50
N ARG A 195 16.08 -8.11 33.28
CA ARG A 195 16.19 -7.90 34.73
C ARG A 195 16.58 -6.47 35.12
N ARG A 196 17.14 -5.68 34.19
CA ARG A 196 17.57 -4.30 34.42
C ARG A 196 16.91 -3.34 33.43
N ASP A 197 16.06 -2.46 33.91
CA ASP A 197 15.35 -1.44 33.10
C ASP A 197 16.14 -0.13 32.95
N HIS A 198 17.47 -0.18 32.95
CA HIS A 198 18.31 1.02 32.79
C HIS A 198 18.24 1.57 31.35
N PRO A 199 18.20 2.90 31.13
CA PRO A 199 18.14 3.51 29.78
C PRO A 199 19.27 3.09 28.83
N SER A 200 20.43 2.68 29.36
CA SER A 200 21.54 2.15 28.55
C SER A 200 21.32 0.71 28.09
N ASN A 201 20.49 -0.06 28.79
CA ASN A 201 20.25 -1.48 28.53
C ASN A 201 19.01 -1.73 27.67
N ILE A 202 17.92 -0.99 27.93
CA ILE A 202 16.64 -1.15 27.24
C ILE A 202 16.28 0.07 26.41
N TYR A 203 15.39 -0.12 25.44
CA TYR A 203 14.81 0.98 24.70
C TYR A 203 13.84 1.78 25.59
N LYS A 204 14.17 3.04 25.87
CA LYS A 204 13.27 4.01 26.51
C LYS A 204 12.99 5.13 25.54
N VAL A 205 11.79 5.12 24.99
CA VAL A 205 11.31 6.08 24.00
C VAL A 205 10.04 6.69 24.55
N GLU A 206 9.92 8.02 24.41
CA GLU A 206 8.71 8.73 24.79
C GLU A 206 7.52 8.26 23.93
N GLY A 207 6.40 7.93 24.56
CA GLY A 207 5.21 7.39 23.89
C GLY A 207 5.29 5.90 23.50
N GLY A 208 6.41 5.23 23.79
CA GLY A 208 6.51 3.76 23.68
C GLY A 208 6.38 3.23 22.26
N CYS A 209 5.95 1.97 22.13
CA CYS A 209 5.75 1.34 20.83
C CYS A 209 4.55 1.90 20.07
N ILE A 210 3.52 2.39 20.76
CA ILE A 210 2.34 3.01 20.14
C ILE A 210 2.76 4.19 19.29
N THR A 211 3.49 5.16 19.85
CA THR A 211 3.87 6.36 19.10
C THR A 211 4.79 6.03 17.92
N LYS A 212 5.66 5.03 18.07
CA LYS A 212 6.52 4.59 16.96
C LYS A 212 5.73 3.92 15.85
N LEU A 213 4.75 3.09 16.19
CA LEU A 213 3.89 2.44 15.22
C LEU A 213 2.95 3.43 14.53
N GLU A 214 2.42 4.42 15.25
CA GLU A 214 1.65 5.52 14.67
C GLU A 214 2.49 6.35 13.69
N GLN A 215 3.72 6.72 14.06
CA GLN A 215 4.65 7.44 13.17
C GLN A 215 4.92 6.63 11.89
N PHE A 216 5.23 5.35 12.04
CA PHE A 216 5.45 4.46 10.91
C PHE A 216 4.23 4.37 9.99
N LEU A 217 3.04 4.16 10.54
CA LEU A 217 1.80 4.09 9.76
C LEU A 217 1.52 5.44 9.07
N ALA A 218 1.73 6.57 9.73
CA ALA A 218 1.54 7.90 9.17
C ALA A 218 2.48 8.17 8.00
N ASP A 219 3.78 7.85 8.16
CA ASP A 219 4.79 8.06 7.12
C ASP A 219 4.51 7.19 5.88
N HIS A 220 4.13 5.93 6.09
CA HIS A 220 3.75 5.04 4.99
C HIS A 220 2.44 5.46 4.32
N LEU A 221 1.44 5.90 5.10
CA LEU A 221 0.18 6.40 4.56
C LEU A 221 0.38 7.67 3.73
N LEU A 222 1.32 8.54 4.12
CA LEU A 222 1.68 9.73 3.36
C LEU A 222 2.22 9.36 1.98
N ILE A 223 3.14 8.39 1.90
CA ILE A 223 3.70 7.92 0.63
C ILE A 223 2.60 7.28 -0.24
N ILE A 224 1.80 6.39 0.33
CA ILE A 224 0.69 5.72 -0.37
C ILE A 224 -0.31 6.76 -0.88
N GLY A 225 -0.66 7.75 -0.05
CA GLY A 225 -1.55 8.85 -0.40
C GLY A 225 -1.01 9.71 -1.53
N ALA A 226 0.28 10.05 -1.50
CA ALA A 226 0.94 10.81 -2.57
C ALA A 226 0.92 10.05 -3.92
N VAL A 227 1.22 8.74 -3.88
CA VAL A 227 1.13 7.88 -5.07
C VAL A 227 -0.31 7.82 -5.59
N GLY A 228 -1.29 7.63 -4.71
CA GLY A 228 -2.71 7.58 -5.08
C GLY A 228 -3.21 8.88 -5.73
N ILE A 229 -2.84 10.04 -5.19
CA ILE A 229 -3.16 11.35 -5.80
C ILE A 229 -2.50 11.47 -7.17
N GLY A 230 -1.24 11.04 -7.32
CA GLY A 230 -0.55 11.02 -8.61
C GLY A 230 -1.29 10.19 -9.66
N VAL A 231 -1.72 8.98 -9.29
CA VAL A 231 -2.51 8.10 -10.18
C VAL A 231 -3.84 8.75 -10.56
N ALA A 232 -4.55 9.34 -9.59
CA ALA A 232 -5.80 10.05 -9.84
C ALA A 232 -5.62 11.23 -10.83
N CYS A 233 -4.57 12.03 -10.67
CA CYS A 233 -4.24 13.10 -11.61
C CYS A 233 -3.98 12.57 -13.02
N LEU A 234 -3.22 11.48 -13.14
CA LEU A 234 -2.92 10.85 -14.43
C LEU A 234 -4.18 10.30 -15.12
N GLN A 235 -5.11 9.71 -14.37
CA GLN A 235 -6.40 9.26 -14.89
C GLN A 235 -7.26 10.44 -15.39
N ILE A 236 -7.31 11.54 -14.63
CA ILE A 236 -8.03 12.76 -15.05
C ILE A 236 -7.43 13.29 -16.35
N CYS A 237 -6.10 13.37 -16.47
CA CYS A 237 -5.43 13.76 -17.71
C CYS A 237 -5.82 12.83 -18.88
N GLY A 238 -5.82 11.51 -18.65
CA GLY A 238 -6.25 10.52 -19.64
C GLY A 238 -7.70 10.71 -20.09
N MET A 239 -8.62 10.97 -19.15
CA MET A 239 -10.03 11.26 -19.43
C MET A 239 -10.21 12.56 -20.23
N VAL A 240 -9.45 13.61 -19.89
CA VAL A 240 -9.46 14.89 -20.62
C VAL A 240 -8.96 14.69 -22.05
N PHE A 241 -7.82 14.03 -22.24
CA PHE A 241 -7.28 13.76 -23.58
C PHE A 241 -8.20 12.88 -24.41
N THR A 242 -8.80 11.85 -23.81
CA THR A 242 -9.81 11.00 -24.47
C THR A 242 -11.02 11.80 -24.90
N SER A 243 -11.52 12.71 -24.05
CA SER A 243 -12.66 13.58 -24.36
C SER A 243 -12.35 14.58 -25.48
N CYS A 244 -11.13 15.16 -25.47
CA CYS A 244 -10.65 16.03 -26.53
C CYS A 244 -10.58 15.28 -27.87
N LEU A 245 -9.99 14.07 -27.87
CA LEU A 245 -9.89 13.24 -29.06
C LEU A 245 -11.27 12.79 -29.58
N TYR A 246 -12.17 12.39 -28.67
CA TYR A 246 -13.54 12.00 -29.01
C TYR A 246 -14.30 13.10 -29.76
N ARG A 247 -14.13 14.37 -29.34
CA ARG A 247 -14.76 15.52 -30.01
C ARG A 247 -14.16 15.83 -31.38
N ARG A 248 -12.88 15.49 -31.59
CA ARG A 248 -12.15 15.78 -32.84
C ARG A 248 -12.37 14.73 -33.92
N ILE A 249 -12.61 13.48 -33.54
CA ILE A 249 -12.90 12.40 -34.49
C ILE A 249 -14.27 12.66 -35.14
N LYS A 250 -14.29 12.86 -36.46
CA LYS A 250 -15.52 12.98 -37.26
C LYS A 250 -16.21 11.61 -37.28
N LEU A 251 -17.54 11.59 -37.09
CA LEU A 251 -18.33 10.38 -37.32
C LEU A 251 -18.19 10.03 -38.81
N GLU A 252 -17.60 8.89 -39.14
CA GLU A 252 -17.81 8.31 -40.46
C GLU A 252 -19.29 7.92 -40.53
N PRO A 253 -20.09 8.55 -41.42
CA PRO A 253 -21.45 8.11 -41.64
C PRO A 253 -21.38 6.77 -42.35
N TYR A 254 -21.69 5.69 -41.62
CA TYR A 254 -22.00 4.39 -42.19
C TYR A 254 -23.25 4.48 -43.07
#